data_AF-A0A3D2S5I5-F1
#
_entry.id   AF-A0A3D2S5I5-F1
#
_cell.length_a   1.000
_cell.length_b   1.000
_cell.length_c   1.000
_cell.angle_alpha   90.00
_cell.angle_beta   90.00
_cell.angle_gamma   90.00
#
_symmetry.space_group_name_H-M   'P 1'
#
loop_
_entity.id
_entity.type
_entity.pdbx_description
1 polymer ?
#
loop_
_entity_poly.entity_id
_entity_poly.type
_entity_poly.pdbx_seq_one_letter_code
_entity_poly.pdbx_strand_id
1 'polypeptide(L)'
;MNKWWIVLLLAVYSDCFSQNAQFVNVFIGTDGTGHTFPGPSMPFGMVQPGPDNYDRGWNRTSGYQFQDSILMGFSQTRFSGTGINEMGD
;
A
#
# COMPACT_ATOMS: atom_id res chain seq x y z
N MET A 1 -41.74 17.48 20.97
CA MET A 1 -41.28 16.09 20.79
C MET A 1 -39.77 16.10 20.63
N ASN A 2 -39.07 15.55 21.62
CA ASN A 2 -37.65 15.77 21.84
C ASN A 2 -36.86 14.75 21.00
N LYS A 3 -36.26 15.17 19.88
CA LYS A 3 -35.62 14.31 18.86
C LYS A 3 -34.25 13.71 19.28
N TRP A 4 -33.89 13.78 20.57
CA TRP A 4 -32.61 13.30 21.11
C TRP A 4 -32.37 11.80 20.91
N TRP A 5 -33.44 11.02 20.79
CA TRP A 5 -33.36 9.59 20.53
C TRP A 5 -32.81 9.26 19.12
N ILE A 6 -32.95 10.16 18.14
CA ILE A 6 -32.40 9.97 16.79
C ILE A 6 -30.87 10.10 16.79
N VAL A 7 -30.33 11.00 17.63
CA VAL A 7 -28.87 11.18 17.79
C VAL A 7 -28.25 9.97 18.49
N LEU A 8 -28.95 9.41 19.48
CA LEU A 8 -28.55 8.17 20.13
C LEU A 8 -28.57 6.97 19.18
N LEU A 9 -29.56 6.87 18.29
CA LEU A 9 -29.61 5.82 17.28
C LEU A 9 -28.44 5.92 16.28
N LEU A 10 -28.14 7.12 15.78
CA LEU A 10 -27.04 7.34 14.84
C LEU A 10 -25.65 7.02 15.44
N ALA A 11 -25.44 7.29 16.73
CA ALA A 11 -24.19 6.97 17.41
C ALA A 11 -23.96 5.45 17.55
N VAL A 12 -25.03 4.66 17.68
CA VAL A 12 -24.95 3.18 17.83
C VAL A 12 -24.71 2.46 16.50
N TYR A 13 -25.00 3.08 15.36
CA TYR A 13 -24.73 2.50 14.02
C TYR A 13 -23.26 2.60 13.57
N SER A 14 -22.38 3.26 14.34
CA SER A 14 -21.05 3.63 13.85
C SER A 14 -19.98 2.54 13.99
N ASP A 15 -20.27 1.39 14.60
CA ASP A 15 -19.24 0.37 14.87
C ASP A 15 -19.60 -1.00 14.27
N CYS A 16 -18.97 -1.32 13.14
CA CYS A 16 -18.18 -2.56 12.91
C CYS A 16 -17.99 -2.81 11.40
N PHE A 17 -17.08 -2.08 10.76
CA PHE A 17 -16.38 -2.67 9.62
C PHE A 17 -15.29 -3.58 10.17
N SER A 18 -15.44 -4.89 10.01
CA SER A 18 -14.37 -5.85 10.31
C SER A 18 -13.20 -5.61 9.34
N GLN A 19 -12.25 -4.78 9.75
CA GLN A 19 -11.06 -4.48 8.95
C GLN A 19 -10.11 -5.68 9.02
N ASN A 20 -10.26 -6.62 8.09
CA ASN A 20 -9.37 -7.78 7.93
C ASN A 20 -7.92 -7.40 7.53
N ALA A 21 -7.60 -6.10 7.46
CA ALA A 21 -6.27 -5.59 7.13
C ALA A 21 -5.17 -6.09 8.09
N GLN A 22 -5.54 -6.48 9.32
CA GLN A 22 -4.60 -7.09 10.28
C GLN A 22 -3.93 -8.39 9.78
N PHE A 23 -4.57 -9.08 8.82
CA PHE A 23 -4.01 -10.30 8.22
C PHE A 23 -3.07 -10.02 7.04
N VAL A 24 -3.00 -8.76 6.57
CA VAL A 24 -2.21 -8.38 5.41
C VAL A 24 -0.82 -7.95 5.85
N ASN A 25 0.21 -8.63 5.33
CA ASN A 25 1.59 -8.19 5.46
C ASN A 25 2.12 -7.71 4.10
N VAL A 26 2.31 -6.40 3.98
CA VAL A 26 2.73 -5.73 2.74
C VAL A 26 4.18 -6.03 2.34
N PHE A 27 4.99 -6.59 3.23
CA PHE A 27 6.38 -6.97 2.93
C PHE A 27 6.49 -8.34 2.26
N ILE A 28 5.42 -9.14 2.23
CA ILE A 28 5.43 -10.43 1.53
C ILE A 28 5.58 -10.17 0.01
N GLY A 29 6.58 -10.79 -0.60
CA GLY A 29 6.92 -10.61 -2.02
C GLY A 29 7.82 -9.41 -2.33
N THR A 30 8.21 -8.63 -1.32
CA THR A 30 9.17 -7.52 -1.48
C THR A 30 10.63 -7.99 -1.47
N ASP A 31 10.87 -9.22 -1.00
CA ASP A 31 12.15 -9.91 -1.10
C ASP A 31 12.12 -10.95 -2.25
N GLY A 32 13.29 -11.28 -2.79
CA GLY A 32 13.46 -12.23 -3.88
C GLY A 32 12.87 -11.72 -5.19
N THR A 33 12.09 -12.55 -5.87
CA THR A 33 11.58 -12.31 -7.24
C THR A 33 10.09 -11.96 -7.29
N GLY A 34 9.49 -11.61 -6.15
CA GLY A 34 8.07 -11.27 -6.08
C GLY A 34 7.76 -9.88 -6.65
N HIS A 35 8.68 -8.93 -6.46
CA HIS A 35 8.58 -7.55 -6.93
C HIS A 35 7.27 -6.86 -6.50
N THR A 36 6.80 -7.11 -5.28
CA THR A 36 5.72 -6.31 -4.68
C THR A 36 6.30 -5.06 -4.02
N PHE A 37 5.45 -4.19 -3.45
CA PHE A 37 5.91 -2.98 -2.77
C PHE A 37 5.13 -2.73 -1.47
N PRO A 38 5.77 -2.20 -0.41
CA PRO A 38 5.14 -1.99 0.89
C PRO A 38 4.51 -0.59 1.05
N GLY A 39 3.91 -0.06 -0.02
CA GLY A 39 3.35 1.29 -0.08
C GLY A 39 1.82 1.29 0.05
N PRO A 40 1.20 2.34 0.61
CA PRO A 40 -0.25 2.43 0.70
C PRO A 40 -0.87 2.53 -0.70
N SER A 41 -1.94 1.77 -0.93
CA SER A 41 -2.76 1.87 -2.13
C SER A 41 -4.20 1.48 -1.80
N MET A 42 -5.16 2.15 -2.45
CA MET A 42 -6.56 1.74 -2.40
C MET A 42 -6.80 0.61 -3.40
N PRO A 43 -7.80 -0.26 -3.20
CA PRO A 43 -8.18 -1.26 -4.20
C PRO A 43 -8.42 -0.58 -5.56
N PHE A 44 -7.64 -0.97 -6.58
CA PHE A 44 -7.67 -0.40 -7.93
C PHE A 44 -7.39 1.12 -8.01
N GLY A 45 -6.66 1.66 -7.04
CA GLY A 45 -6.26 3.06 -7.02
C GLY A 45 -5.26 3.42 -8.13
N MET A 46 -5.33 4.66 -8.62
CA MET A 46 -4.40 5.17 -9.63
C MET A 46 -3.01 5.47 -9.06
N VAL A 47 -2.95 5.84 -7.77
CA VAL A 47 -1.74 6.34 -7.10
C VAL A 47 -1.31 5.31 -6.05
N GLN A 48 -0.02 4.99 -6.06
CA GLN A 48 0.61 3.94 -5.27
C GLN A 48 1.90 4.49 -4.65
N PRO A 49 1.83 5.45 -3.72
CA PRO A 49 3.00 6.09 -3.17
C PRO A 49 3.80 5.15 -2.27
N GLY A 50 5.09 5.40 -2.09
CA GLY A 50 5.92 4.58 -1.21
C GLY A 50 7.41 4.63 -1.55
N PRO A 51 8.23 3.86 -0.83
CA PRO A 51 9.69 3.97 -0.88
C PRO A 51 10.30 3.36 -2.15
N ASP A 52 11.34 4.02 -2.67
CA ASP A 52 12.19 3.48 -3.73
C ASP A 52 13.63 3.30 -3.24
N ASN A 53 14.21 2.11 -3.44
CA ASN A 53 15.59 1.81 -3.08
C ASN A 53 16.58 2.19 -4.18
N TYR A 54 16.24 1.86 -5.44
CA TYR A 54 17.06 2.11 -6.64
C TYR A 54 16.17 2.21 -7.89
N ASP A 55 16.60 2.97 -8.89
CA ASP A 55 15.88 3.21 -10.16
C ASP A 55 16.25 2.19 -11.25
N ARG A 56 17.09 1.21 -10.90
CA ARG A 56 17.73 0.29 -11.84
C ARG A 56 17.80 -1.13 -11.30
N GLY A 57 17.78 -2.07 -12.23
CA GLY A 57 18.03 -3.48 -11.98
C GLY A 57 16.75 -4.29 -11.84
N TRP A 58 16.81 -5.54 -12.29
CA TRP A 58 15.64 -6.42 -12.35
C TRP A 58 15.02 -6.71 -10.97
N ASN A 59 15.85 -6.83 -9.93
CA ASN A 59 15.39 -7.13 -8.56
C ASN A 59 14.55 -6.01 -7.91
N ARG A 60 14.54 -4.78 -8.46
CA ARG A 60 13.81 -3.62 -7.92
C ARG A 60 12.70 -3.17 -8.86
N THR A 61 12.09 -4.11 -9.58
CA THR A 61 11.09 -3.78 -10.62
C THR A 61 9.92 -2.91 -10.11
N SER A 62 9.54 -3.06 -8.84
CA SER A 62 8.50 -2.25 -8.19
C SER A 62 9.00 -0.96 -7.54
N GLY A 63 10.30 -0.65 -7.65
CA GLY A 63 10.99 0.41 -6.93
C GLY A 63 11.58 -0.03 -5.58
N TYR A 64 11.07 -1.11 -4.97
CA TYR A 64 11.46 -1.55 -3.63
C TYR A 64 12.00 -2.99 -3.58
N GLN A 65 13.00 -3.22 -2.73
CA GLN A 65 13.59 -4.51 -2.43
C GLN A 65 13.95 -4.59 -0.95
N PHE A 66 13.39 -5.57 -0.22
CA PHE A 66 13.43 -5.62 1.25
C PHE A 66 14.86 -5.66 1.83
N GLN A 67 15.79 -6.29 1.12
CA GLN A 67 17.18 -6.43 1.57
C GLN A 67 18.03 -5.16 1.36
N ASP A 68 17.53 -4.19 0.58
CA ASP A 68 18.28 -2.97 0.33
C ASP A 68 18.25 -2.06 1.56
N SER A 69 19.42 -1.54 1.93
CA SER A 69 19.60 -0.70 3.13
C SER A 69 19.48 0.80 2.87
N ILE A 70 19.31 1.20 1.60
CA ILE A 70 19.28 2.60 1.18
C ILE A 70 17.94 2.90 0.52
N LEU A 71 17.39 4.06 0.84
CA LEU A 71 16.22 4.65 0.18
C LEU A 71 16.67 5.87 -0.61
N MET A 72 16.28 5.93 -1.88
CA MET A 72 16.46 7.13 -2.72
C MET A 72 15.36 8.16 -2.47
N GLY A 73 14.13 7.73 -2.22
CA GLY A 73 13.00 8.64 -2.10
C GLY A 73 11.65 7.93 -2.05
N PHE A 74 10.60 8.70 -2.36
CA PHE A 74 9.22 8.23 -2.39
C PHE A 74 8.51 8.70 -3.67
N SER A 75 8.37 7.81 -4.65
CA SER A 75 7.51 8.03 -5.83
C SER A 75 6.03 7.84 -5.51
N GLN A 76 5.17 8.26 -6.45
CA GLN A 76 3.71 8.17 -6.42
C GLN A 76 3.15 7.02 -7.27
N THR A 77 3.93 6.47 -8.20
CA THR A 77 3.46 5.48 -9.18
C THR A 77 4.40 4.28 -9.29
N ARG A 78 3.83 3.07 -9.45
CA ARG A 78 4.58 1.81 -9.66
C ARG A 78 3.69 0.66 -10.14
N PHE A 79 4.33 -0.46 -10.50
CA PHE A 79 3.68 -1.72 -10.77
C PHE A 79 4.08 -2.80 -9.75
N SER A 80 3.13 -3.65 -9.36
CA SER A 80 3.36 -4.78 -8.45
C SER A 80 3.50 -6.08 -9.24
N GLY A 81 4.61 -6.80 -9.06
CA GLY A 81 4.82 -8.14 -9.60
C GLY A 81 5.29 -8.20 -11.06
N THR A 82 5.76 -7.08 -11.62
CA THR A 82 6.27 -7.04 -13.00
C THR A 82 7.72 -7.52 -13.10
N GLY A 83 8.16 -7.84 -14.33
CA GLY A 83 9.54 -8.26 -14.61
C GLY A 83 10.40 -7.20 -15.31
N ILE A 84 9.87 -6.01 -15.54
CA ILE A 84 10.55 -4.85 -16.16
C ILE A 84 10.15 -3.58 -15.40
N ASN A 85 11.15 -2.75 -15.08
CA ASN A 85 11.00 -1.44 -14.41
C ASN A 85 10.44 -0.40 -15.40
N GLU A 86 9.55 0.48 -14.97
CA GLU A 86 9.06 1.58 -15.81
C GLU A 86 8.68 2.83 -14.99
N MET A 87 7.66 2.70 -14.13
CA MET A 87 7.14 3.78 -13.27
C MET A 87 8.15 4.24 -12.19
N GLY A 88 7.72 5.10 -11.26
CA GLY A 88 8.58 5.72 -10.25
C GLY A 88 8.56 7.24 -10.27
N ASP A 89 7.53 7.84 -10.90
CA ASP A 89 7.13 9.25 -10.72
C ASP A 89 6.45 9.41 -9.36
#